data_AF-A0A4R6IRB1-F1
#
_entry.id   AF-A0A4R6IRB1-F1
#
_cell.length_a   1.000
_cell.length_b   1.000
_cell.length_c   1.000
_cell.angle_alpha   90.00
_cell.angle_beta   90.00
_cell.angle_gamma   90.00
#
_symmetry.space_group_name_H-M   'P 1'
#
loop_
_entity.id
_entity.type
_entity.pdbx_description
1 polymer ?
#
loop_
_entity_poly.entity_id
_entity_poly.type
_entity_poly.pdbx_seq_one_letter_code
_entity_poly.pdbx_strand_id
1 'polypeptide(L)' 'MKKGKILKDLRRKKGITQEEISGLLEVTRTTYCKWENDKVDLTISQAVKLAAAYGLKASILVQMFEAESTTTEFIKNFLL' A
#
# COMPACT_ATOMS: atom_id res chain seq x y z
N MET A 1 9.02 5.73 1.14
CA MET A 1 9.48 4.45 1.74
C MET A 1 8.44 3.77 2.64
N LYS A 2 7.19 4.27 2.73
CA LYS A 2 6.20 3.77 3.72
C LYS A 2 5.08 2.92 3.11
N LYS A 3 4.49 3.34 1.99
CA LYS A 3 3.37 2.63 1.35
C LYS A 3 3.81 1.30 0.76
N GLY A 4 4.93 1.27 0.04
CA GLY A 4 5.47 0.05 -0.58
C GLY A 4 5.79 -1.06 0.43
N LYS A 5 6.29 -0.70 1.62
CA LYS A 5 6.49 -1.66 2.71
C LYS A 5 5.19 -2.30 3.16
N ILE A 6 4.12 -1.51 3.32
CA ILE A 6 2.79 -2.02 3.70
C ILE A 6 2.29 -3.03 2.67
N LEU A 7 2.43 -2.73 1.37
CA LEU A 7 2.03 -3.65 0.30
C LEU A 7 2.81 -4.97 0.38
N LYS A 8 4.12 -4.87 0.57
CA LYS A 8 5.00 -6.03 0.70
C LYS A 8 4.64 -6.89 1.90
N ASP A 9 4.30 -6.27 3.03
CA ASP A 9 3.89 -6.97 4.24
C ASP A 9 2.53 -7.65 4.08
N LEU A 10 1.54 -6.98 3.46
CA LEU A 10 0.24 -7.59 3.12
C LEU A 10 0.42 -8.79 2.19
N ARG A 11 1.22 -8.65 1.13
CA ARG A 11 1.51 -9.74 0.20
C ARG A 11 2.17 -10.93 0.89
N ARG A 12 3.20 -10.68 1.70
CA ARG A 12 3.92 -11.72 2.45
C ARG A 12 3.03 -12.42 3.46
N LYS A 13 2.16 -11.69 4.18
CA LYS A 13 1.17 -12.27 5.10
C LYS A 13 0.17 -13.18 4.37
N LYS A 14 -0.20 -12.83 3.13
CA LYS A 14 -1.05 -13.67 2.28
C LYS A 14 -0.30 -14.88 1.68
N GLY A 15 1.03 -14.92 1.76
CA GLY A 15 1.83 -16.05 1.29
C GLY A 15 1.99 -16.13 -0.24
N ILE A 16 1.79 -15.03 -0.96
CA ILE A 16 1.82 -15.00 -2.44
C ILE A 16 3.01 -14.21 -3.00
N THR A 17 3.38 -14.51 -4.23
CA THR A 17 4.42 -13.85 -5.03
C THR A 17 3.92 -12.54 -5.63
N GLN A 18 4.86 -11.71 -6.12
CA GLN A 18 4.50 -10.48 -6.86
C GLN A 18 3.76 -10.80 -8.16
N GLU A 19 4.05 -11.94 -8.79
CA GLU A 19 3.38 -12.39 -10.02
C GLU A 19 1.90 -12.68 -9.76
N GLU A 20 1.61 -13.50 -8.75
CA GLU A 20 0.24 -13.90 -8.40
C GLU A 20 -0.65 -12.71 -8.04
N ILE A 21 -0.18 -11.79 -7.19
CA ILE A 21 -0.98 -10.61 -6.86
C ILE A 21 -1.14 -9.65 -8.05
N SER A 22 -0.14 -9.56 -8.92
CA SER A 22 -0.25 -8.71 -10.11
C SER A 22 -1.30 -9.22 -11.08
N GLY A 23 -1.42 -10.56 -11.23
CA GLY A 23 -2.49 -11.20 -11.98
C GLY A 23 -3.87 -10.91 -11.40
N LEU A 24 -4.03 -10.99 -10.07
CA LEU A 24 -5.30 -10.66 -9.40
C LEU A 24 -5.73 -9.20 -9.57
N LEU A 25 -4.76 -8.29 -9.74
CA LEU A 25 -4.99 -6.85 -9.88
C LEU A 25 -5.04 -6.38 -11.33
N GLU A 26 -4.83 -7.29 -12.29
CA GLU A 26 -4.74 -7.01 -13.73
C GLU A 26 -3.68 -5.94 -14.03
N VAL A 27 -2.53 -6.03 -13.35
CA VAL A 27 -1.37 -5.18 -13.61
C VAL A 27 -0.14 -6.03 -13.90
N THR A 28 0.88 -5.43 -14.50
CA THR A 28 2.14 -6.15 -14.69
C THR A 28 2.85 -6.38 -13.35
N ARG A 29 3.60 -7.48 -13.23
CA ARG A 29 4.51 -7.73 -12.10
C ARG A 29 5.44 -6.55 -11.85
N THR A 30 5.94 -5.92 -12.91
CA THR A 30 6.80 -4.73 -12.84
C THR A 30 6.09 -3.54 -12.21
N THR A 31 4.82 -3.30 -12.55
CA THR A 31 3.98 -2.27 -11.93
C THR A 31 3.85 -2.51 -10.43
N TYR A 32 3.50 -3.74 -10.04
CA TYR A 32 3.38 -4.09 -8.62
C TYR A 32 4.72 -3.98 -7.86
N CYS A 33 5.82 -4.41 -8.49
CA CYS A 33 7.17 -4.24 -7.94
C CYS A 33 7.51 -2.75 -7.73
N LYS A 34 7.15 -1.86 -8.67
CA LYS A 34 7.33 -0.41 -8.49
C LYS A 34 6.52 0.12 -7.31
N TRP A 35 5.31 -0.38 -7.07
CA TRP A 35 4.54 0.00 -5.88
C TRP A 35 5.20 -0.44 -4.58
N GLU A 36 5.68 -1.70 -4.47
CA GLU A 36 6.38 -2.17 -3.27
C GLU A 36 7.66 -1.39 -2.95
N ASN A 37 8.26 -0.76 -3.95
CA ASN A 37 9.49 0.02 -3.84
C ASN A 37 9.25 1.53 -3.85
N ASP A 38 7.99 1.99 -3.71
CA ASP A 38 7.59 3.40 -3.75
C ASP A 38 8.13 4.17 -4.97
N LYS A 39 8.24 3.50 -6.13
CA LYS A 39 8.70 4.11 -7.39
C LYS A 39 7.56 4.78 -8.16
N VAL A 40 6.33 4.35 -7.93
CA VAL A 40 5.11 4.86 -8.57
C VAL A 40 3.99 4.78 -7.54
N ASP A 41 3.16 5.82 -7.46
CA ASP A 41 1.95 5.81 -6.62
C ASP A 41 0.82 5.01 -7.28
N LEU A 42 -0.05 4.45 -6.43
CA LEU A 42 -1.29 3.82 -6.85
C LEU A 42 -2.31 4.89 -7.26
N THR A 43 -3.11 4.61 -8.29
CA THR A 43 -4.36 5.34 -8.51
C THR A 43 -5.41 4.93 -7.47
N ILE A 44 -6.45 5.73 -7.30
CA ILE A 44 -7.57 5.41 -6.40
C ILE A 44 -8.22 4.07 -6.79
N SER A 45 -8.43 3.84 -8.09
CA SER A 45 -8.99 2.59 -8.59
C SER A 45 -8.11 1.38 -8.26
N GLN A 46 -6.78 1.53 -8.40
CA GLN A 46 -5.83 0.48 -8.01
C GLN A 46 -5.84 0.21 -6.51
N ALA A 47 -5.92 1.25 -5.67
CA ALA A 47 -6.05 1.10 -4.22
C ALA A 47 -7.33 0.36 -3.83
N VAL A 48 -8.45 0.61 -4.51
CA VAL A 48 -9.72 -0.12 -4.30
C VAL A 48 -9.59 -1.60 -4.68
N LYS A 49 -9.05 -1.92 -5.87
CA LYS A 49 -8.81 -3.31 -6.30
C LYS A 49 -7.87 -4.03 -5.32
N LEU A 50 -6.82 -3.35 -4.89
CA LEU A 50 -5.84 -3.86 -3.94
C LEU A 50 -6.48 -4.19 -2.59
N ALA A 51 -7.29 -3.28 -2.04
CA ALA A 51 -8.00 -3.51 -0.79
C ALA A 51 -8.92 -4.74 -0.90
N ALA A 52 -9.68 -4.85 -2.00
CA ALA A 52 -10.53 -6.01 -2.26
C ALA A 52 -9.72 -7.31 -2.36
N ALA A 53 -8.56 -7.30 -3.05
CA ALA A 53 -7.69 -8.47 -3.18
C ALA A 53 -7.13 -8.98 -1.84
N TYR A 54 -7.07 -8.13 -0.80
CA TYR A 54 -6.69 -8.50 0.56
C TYR A 54 -7.88 -8.63 1.53
N GLY A 55 -9.12 -8.53 1.06
CA GLY A 55 -10.31 -8.59 1.92
C GLY A 55 -10.45 -7.39 2.86
N LEU A 56 -9.91 -6.23 2.48
CA LEU A 56 -9.93 -5.00 3.26
C LEU A 56 -10.93 -4.00 2.69
N LYS A 57 -11.45 -3.14 3.56
CA LYS A 57 -12.09 -1.89 3.11
C LYS A 57 -11.01 -0.93 2.59
N ALA A 58 -11.29 -0.20 1.52
CA ALA A 58 -10.36 0.79 0.98
C ALA A 58 -9.93 1.84 2.03
N SER A 59 -10.85 2.24 2.92
CA SER A 59 -10.56 3.17 4.03
C SER A 59 -9.48 2.64 4.98
N ILE A 60 -9.43 1.33 5.24
CA ILE A 60 -8.41 0.72 6.09
C ILE A 60 -7.04 0.79 5.41
N LEU A 61 -6.97 0.49 4.11
CA LEU A 61 -5.72 0.60 3.36
C LEU A 61 -5.18 2.03 3.37
N VAL A 62 -6.06 3.03 3.20
CA VAL A 62 -5.69 4.44 3.28
C VAL A 62 -5.18 4.80 4.67
N GLN A 63 -5.87 4.38 5.74
CA GLN A 63 -5.41 4.61 7.11
C GLN A 63 -4.03 4.01 7.36
N MET A 64 -3.75 2.82 6.81
CA MET A 64 -2.41 2.21 6.91
C MET A 64 -1.34 3.07 6.23
N PHE A 65 -1.65 3.68 5.07
CA PHE A 65 -0.71 4.58 4.39
C PHE A 65 -0.46 5.88 5.17
N GLU A 66 -1.46 6.35 5.92
CA GLU A 66 -1.42 7.60 6.68
C GLU A 66 -0.96 7.44 8.14
N ALA A 67 -0.91 6.23 8.69
CA ALA A 67 -0.68 5.96 10.13
C ALA A 67 0.63 6.52 10.74
N GLU A 68 1.52 7.12 9.95
CA GLU A 68 2.73 7.77 10.44
C GLU A 68 2.85 9.27 10.06
N SER A 69 1.81 9.88 9.47
CA SER A 69 1.81 11.32 9.18
C SER A 69 1.36 12.15 10.39
N THR A 70 0.55 11.59 11.28
CA THR A 70 -0.17 12.40 12.29
C THR A 70 0.63 12.66 13.56
N THR A 71 1.42 11.70 14.07
CA THR A 71 2.05 11.87 15.39
C THR A 71 3.30 12.74 15.33
N THR A 72 4.16 12.54 14.32
CA THR A 72 5.45 13.25 14.25
C THR A 72 5.29 14.69 13.75
N GLU A 73 4.40 14.92 12.79
CA GLU A 73 4.19 16.26 12.22
C GLU A 73 3.43 17.18 13.19
N PHE A 74 2.46 16.62 13.93
CA PHE A 74 1.75 17.37 14.97
C PHE A 74 2.69 17.84 16.09
N ILE A 75 3.55 16.96 16.60
CA ILE A 75 4.52 17.33 17.65
C ILE A 75 5.50 18.40 17.13
N LYS A 76 5.97 18.27 15.89
CA LYS A 76 6.88 19.26 15.29
C LYS A 76 6.25 20.63 15.06
N ASN A 77 4.97 20.68 14.69
CA ASN A 77 4.32 21.94 14.31
C ASN A 77 3.57 22.62 15.47
N PHE A 78 3.32 21.94 16.59
CA PHE A 78 2.53 22.47 17.70
C PHE A 78 3.23 22.43 19.08
N LEU A 79 4.32 21.67 19.25
CA LEU A 79 4.99 21.52 20.56
C LEU A 79 6.48 21.90 20.53
N LEU A 80 7.00 22.33 19.38
CA LEU A 80 8.33 22.95 19.19
C LEU A 80 8.13 24.31 18.52
#